data_AF-A0A9W7B8D5-F1
#
_entry.id   AF-A0A9W7B8D5-F1
#
_cell.length_a   1.000
_cell.length_b   1.000
_cell.length_c   1.000
_cell.angle_alpha   90.00
_cell.angle_beta   90.00
_cell.angle_gamma   90.00
#
_symmetry.space_group_name_H-M   'P 1'
#
loop_
_entity.id
_entity.type
_entity.pdbx_description
1 polymer ?
#
loop_
_entity_poly.entity_id
_entity_poly.type
_entity_poly.pdbx_seq_one_letter_code
_entity_poly.pdbx_strand_id
1 'polypeptide(L)'
;MTLTVKAIVSSRVNYSGQVCNACERVYVHEDIAQEFTSLLVAAMKAVKIGNPNDVDVDCCGLVNAAQLEKVHSMVQGSVKLGAKILCGGHVIPGPGYKFSPTVLTNVLQSSEIVQSEIFGPVLPILTFSTLSEAFKKANDSKYGLTSSIYTTNTDIIERSKSELRFGETYVNRENFEAIQGFHAGMRESGIGGADGVRGLEEYFATHVVYHRYDKNAGD
;
A
#
# COMPACT_ATOMS: atom_id res chain seq x y z
N MET A 1 8.48 -16.68 6.49
CA MET A 1 8.93 -15.28 6.27
C MET A 1 9.30 -14.96 4.83
N THR A 2 9.94 -15.88 4.07
CA THR A 2 10.40 -15.63 2.68
C THR A 2 9.32 -15.06 1.76
N LEU A 3 8.13 -15.66 1.74
CA LEU A 3 6.99 -15.17 0.96
C LEU A 3 6.64 -13.72 1.30
N THR A 4 6.48 -13.42 2.59
CA THR A 4 6.13 -12.10 3.11
C THR A 4 7.15 -11.04 2.73
N VAL A 5 8.44 -11.32 2.91
CA VAL A 5 9.53 -10.40 2.55
C VAL A 5 9.52 -10.13 1.04
N LYS A 6 9.43 -11.18 0.22
CA LYS A 6 9.40 -11.05 -1.24
C LYS A 6 8.21 -10.19 -1.71
N ALA A 7 7.02 -10.45 -1.18
CA ALA A 7 5.81 -9.75 -1.60
C ALA A 7 5.80 -8.28 -1.15
N ILE A 8 6.27 -7.97 0.06
CA ILE A 8 6.38 -6.59 0.55
C ILE A 8 7.42 -5.80 -0.26
N VAL A 9 8.59 -6.38 -0.52
CA VAL A 9 9.62 -5.72 -1.33
C VAL A 9 9.09 -5.44 -2.73
N SER A 10 8.52 -6.45 -3.40
CA SER A 10 7.94 -6.28 -4.73
C SER A 10 6.85 -5.20 -4.76
N SER A 11 5.90 -5.24 -3.82
CA SER A 11 4.85 -4.22 -3.70
C SER A 11 5.41 -2.80 -3.55
N ARG A 12 6.47 -2.63 -2.76
CA ARG A 12 7.04 -1.30 -2.52
C ARG A 12 7.90 -0.79 -3.68
N VAL A 13 8.62 -1.66 -4.39
CA VAL A 13 9.61 -1.22 -5.41
C VAL A 13 9.09 -1.29 -6.84
N ASN A 14 8.03 -2.07 -7.11
CA ASN A 14 7.38 -2.07 -8.42
C ASN A 14 6.98 -0.64 -8.81
N TYR A 15 7.28 -0.27 -10.07
CA TYR A 15 7.09 1.09 -10.59
C TYR A 15 7.70 2.19 -9.70
N SER A 16 8.80 1.87 -9.00
CA SER A 16 9.46 2.76 -8.05
C SER A 16 8.56 3.17 -6.88
N GLY A 17 7.60 2.32 -6.51
CA GLY A 17 6.63 2.59 -5.46
C GLY A 17 5.53 3.58 -5.86
N GLN A 18 5.37 3.89 -7.14
CA GLN A 18 4.34 4.82 -7.64
C GLN A 18 3.09 4.06 -8.06
N VAL A 19 2.48 3.34 -7.11
CA VAL A 19 1.28 2.53 -7.31
C VAL A 19 0.33 2.76 -6.14
N CYS A 20 -0.96 2.98 -6.41
CA CYS A 20 -1.96 3.30 -5.39
C CYS A 20 -2.16 2.18 -4.35
N ASN A 21 -1.99 0.91 -4.74
CA ASN A 21 -2.10 -0.26 -3.87
C ASN A 21 -0.75 -0.73 -3.30
N ALA A 22 0.32 0.06 -3.42
CA ALA A 22 1.63 -0.28 -2.89
C ALA A 22 1.64 -0.35 -1.35
N CYS A 23 2.54 -1.16 -0.80
CA CYS A 23 2.75 -1.25 0.64
C CYS A 23 3.41 0.04 1.17
N GLU A 24 2.58 0.96 1.68
CA GLU A 24 3.03 2.24 2.26
C GLU A 24 3.57 2.11 3.69
N ARG A 25 3.16 1.06 4.43
CA ARG A 25 3.61 0.83 5.81
C ARG A 25 3.48 -0.63 6.23
N VAL A 26 4.40 -1.09 7.07
CA VAL A 26 4.41 -2.45 7.61
C VAL A 26 4.22 -2.41 9.12
N TYR A 27 3.29 -3.24 9.61
CA TYR A 27 3.14 -3.55 11.03
C TYR A 27 3.60 -4.99 11.25
N VAL A 28 4.58 -5.20 12.12
CA VAL A 28 5.14 -6.52 12.43
C VAL A 28 5.04 -6.82 13.93
N HIS A 29 4.68 -8.04 14.29
CA HIS A 29 4.59 -8.42 15.70
C HIS A 29 5.99 -8.35 16.35
N GLU A 30 6.06 -7.83 17.57
CA GLU A 30 7.33 -7.57 18.27
C GLU A 30 8.25 -8.81 18.36
N ASP A 31 7.67 -9.99 18.61
CA ASP A 31 8.41 -11.27 18.71
C ASP A 31 9.25 -11.60 17.47
N ILE A 32 8.82 -11.16 16.29
CA ILE A 32 9.50 -11.45 15.02
C ILE A 32 10.09 -10.20 14.36
N ALA A 33 9.92 -9.02 14.98
CA ALA A 33 10.25 -7.74 14.35
C ALA A 33 11.72 -7.65 13.97
N GLN A 34 12.63 -8.12 14.82
CA GLN A 34 14.07 -8.06 14.56
C GLN A 34 14.49 -8.93 13.37
N GLU A 35 14.11 -10.21 13.38
CA GLU A 35 14.43 -11.16 12.31
C GLU A 35 13.81 -10.71 10.98
N PHE A 36 12.52 -10.38 11.01
CA PHE A 36 11.79 -9.92 9.83
C PHE A 36 12.41 -8.65 9.24
N THR A 37 12.72 -7.65 10.07
CA THR A 37 13.33 -6.39 9.61
C THR A 37 14.70 -6.63 8.99
N SER A 38 15.51 -7.53 9.57
CA SER A 38 16.82 -7.88 9.01
C SER A 38 16.70 -8.46 7.60
N LEU A 39 15.80 -9.43 7.41
CA LEU A 39 15.53 -10.05 6.11
C LEU A 39 14.99 -9.04 5.09
N LEU A 40 14.07 -8.16 5.52
CA LEU A 40 13.49 -7.13 4.66
C LEU A 40 14.54 -6.11 4.22
N VAL A 41 15.42 -5.67 5.12
CA VAL A 41 16.52 -4.75 4.80
C VAL A 41 17.52 -5.39 3.84
N ALA A 42 17.85 -6.67 4.04
CA ALA A 42 18.73 -7.39 3.12
C ALA A 42 18.13 -7.46 1.71
N ALA A 43 16.84 -7.80 1.61
CA ALA A 43 16.13 -7.84 0.34
C ALA A 43 16.00 -6.45 -0.31
N MET A 44 15.70 -5.41 0.46
CA MET A 44 15.60 -4.03 -0.04
C MET A 44 16.95 -3.49 -0.56
N LYS A 45 18.07 -3.86 0.08
CA LYS A 45 19.43 -3.52 -0.39
C LYS A 45 19.81 -4.22 -1.70
N ALA A 46 19.18 -5.36 -2.01
CA ALA A 46 19.46 -6.13 -3.22
C ALA A 46 18.72 -5.60 -4.46
N VAL A 47 17.77 -4.67 -4.28
CA VAL A 47 16.97 -4.06 -5.35
C VAL A 47 17.88 -3.26 -6.28
N LYS A 48 17.85 -3.60 -7.57
CA LYS A 48 18.64 -2.95 -8.62
C LYS A 48 17.88 -1.75 -9.19
N ILE A 49 18.48 -0.58 -9.08
CA ILE A 49 17.98 0.64 -9.72
C ILE A 49 18.74 0.89 -11.02
N GLY A 50 18.02 1.09 -12.12
CA GLY A 50 18.63 1.34 -13.43
C GLY A 50 17.70 1.99 -14.44
N ASN A 51 18.07 1.87 -15.72
CA ASN A 51 17.25 2.35 -16.83
C ASN A 51 16.09 1.36 -17.06
N PRO A 52 14.85 1.82 -17.32
CA PRO A 52 13.74 0.92 -17.63
C PRO A 52 13.95 0.03 -18.87
N ASN A 53 14.92 0.36 -19.74
CA ASN A 53 15.27 -0.46 -20.91
C ASN A 53 16.33 -1.55 -20.61
N ASP A 54 16.90 -1.58 -19.41
CA ASP A 54 17.89 -2.59 -19.02
C ASP A 54 17.19 -3.90 -18.63
N VAL A 55 17.82 -5.04 -18.92
CA VAL A 55 17.23 -6.38 -18.71
C VAL A 55 17.24 -6.87 -17.25
N ASP A 56 17.91 -6.15 -16.35
CA ASP A 56 18.17 -6.57 -14.96
C ASP A 56 17.98 -5.40 -13.99
N VAL A 57 16.77 -4.81 -14.01
CA VAL A 57 16.37 -3.67 -13.19
C VAL A 57 15.07 -3.95 -12.47
N ASP A 58 15.05 -3.74 -11.16
CA ASP A 58 13.87 -3.93 -10.30
C ASP A 58 13.07 -2.63 -10.13
N CYS A 59 13.75 -1.48 -10.18
CA CYS A 59 13.20 -0.16 -9.90
C CYS A 59 13.86 0.90 -10.79
N CYS A 60 13.14 1.95 -11.17
CA CYS A 60 13.68 3.01 -12.02
C CYS A 60 13.62 4.37 -11.32
N GLY A 61 13.64 5.46 -12.09
CA GLY A 61 13.42 6.80 -11.55
C GLY A 61 11.97 7.02 -11.13
N LEU A 62 11.75 8.01 -10.26
CA LEU A 62 10.46 8.64 -10.04
C LEU A 62 10.06 9.46 -11.26
N VAL A 63 8.77 9.79 -11.36
CA VAL A 63 8.19 10.44 -12.54
C VAL A 63 8.78 11.82 -12.84
N ASN A 64 9.12 12.61 -11.81
CA ASN A 64 9.65 13.96 -11.97
C ASN A 64 10.48 14.43 -10.76
N ALA A 65 11.10 15.61 -10.88
CA ALA A 65 11.91 16.23 -9.83
C ALA A 65 11.10 16.53 -8.56
N ALA A 66 9.87 17.04 -8.71
CA ALA A 66 9.02 17.39 -7.56
C ALA A 66 8.69 16.16 -6.70
N GLN A 67 8.44 15.01 -7.33
CA GLN A 67 8.19 13.75 -6.62
C GLN A 67 9.46 13.27 -5.90
N LEU A 68 10.64 13.40 -6.52
CA LEU A 68 11.91 13.09 -5.86
C LEU A 68 12.17 13.98 -4.63
N GLU A 69 11.93 15.29 -4.75
CA GLU A 69 12.05 16.24 -3.65
C GLU A 69 11.06 15.93 -2.53
N LYS A 70 9.80 15.61 -2.85
CA LYS A 70 8.78 15.19 -1.87
C LYS A 70 9.24 13.96 -1.09
N VAL A 71 9.64 12.89 -1.78
CA VAL A 71 10.10 11.65 -1.13
C VAL A 71 11.32 11.91 -0.25
N HIS A 72 12.31 12.66 -0.75
CA HIS A 72 13.50 13.01 0.03
C HIS A 72 13.13 13.82 1.28
N SER A 73 12.28 14.83 1.13
CA SER A 73 11.78 15.67 2.23
C SER A 73 11.11 14.85 3.34
N MET A 74 10.19 13.94 2.97
CA MET A 74 9.48 13.09 3.94
C MET A 74 10.44 12.19 4.73
N VAL A 75 11.45 11.62 4.07
CA VAL A 75 12.50 10.83 4.72
C VAL A 75 13.31 11.67 5.70
N GLN A 76 13.78 12.85 5.28
CA GLN A 76 14.56 13.75 6.14
C GLN A 76 13.73 14.28 7.32
N GLY A 77 12.46 14.62 7.09
CA GLY A 77 11.52 15.00 8.15
C GLY A 77 11.35 13.90 9.19
N SER A 78 11.24 12.64 8.75
CA SER A 78 11.14 11.49 9.64
C SER A 78 12.39 11.30 10.49
N VAL A 79 13.58 11.45 9.90
CA VAL A 79 14.86 11.36 10.64
C VAL A 79 14.96 12.45 11.71
N LYS A 80 14.52 13.68 11.40
CA LYS A 80 14.47 14.77 12.40
C LYS A 80 13.56 14.46 13.58
N LEU A 81 12.54 13.62 13.38
CA LEU A 81 11.62 13.14 14.43
C LEU A 81 12.11 11.86 15.13
N GLY A 82 13.31 11.36 14.80
CA GLY A 82 13.93 10.21 15.44
C GLY A 82 13.87 8.89 14.65
N ALA A 83 13.32 8.90 13.42
CA ALA A 83 13.35 7.72 12.58
C ALA A 83 14.78 7.28 12.25
N LYS A 84 14.98 5.97 12.13
CA LYS A 84 16.26 5.36 11.76
C LYS A 84 16.20 4.81 10.35
N ILE A 85 17.11 5.25 9.50
CA ILE A 85 17.34 4.68 8.17
C ILE A 85 18.15 3.39 8.32
N LEU A 86 17.58 2.26 7.88
CA LEU A 86 18.27 0.96 7.90
C LEU A 86 18.97 0.63 6.56
N CYS A 87 18.49 1.22 5.47
CA CYS A 87 19.13 1.23 4.15
C CYS A 87 18.61 2.40 3.30
N GLY A 88 19.36 2.78 2.27
CA GLY A 88 18.94 3.82 1.32
C GLY A 88 18.92 5.22 1.93
N GLY A 89 17.79 5.91 1.80
CA GLY A 89 17.53 7.24 2.35
C GLY A 89 18.13 8.42 1.59
N HIS A 90 18.63 8.22 0.36
CA HIS A 90 19.32 9.26 -0.39
C HIS A 90 18.90 9.30 -1.88
N VAL A 91 19.10 10.48 -2.48
CA VAL A 91 18.98 10.66 -3.93
C VAL A 91 20.19 10.02 -4.60
N ILE A 92 19.96 9.25 -5.67
CA ILE A 92 21.02 8.63 -6.47
C ILE A 92 21.41 9.61 -7.59
N PRO A 93 22.69 10.03 -7.68
CA PRO A 93 23.12 10.97 -8.69
C PRO A 93 23.06 10.40 -10.11
N GLY A 94 23.09 11.31 -11.09
CA GLY A 94 23.09 11.00 -12.52
C GLY A 94 21.73 11.23 -13.19
N PRO A 95 21.54 10.72 -14.42
CA PRO A 95 20.31 10.94 -15.18
C PRO A 95 19.07 10.33 -14.51
N GLY A 96 17.93 11.03 -14.66
CA GLY A 96 16.64 10.63 -14.10
C GLY A 96 16.47 11.01 -12.63
N TYR A 97 15.29 10.74 -12.08
CA TYR A 97 14.90 11.15 -10.72
C TYR A 97 14.95 9.97 -9.75
N LYS A 98 16.15 9.48 -9.44
CA LYS A 98 16.32 8.20 -8.73
C LYS A 98 16.45 8.40 -7.22
N PHE A 99 15.70 7.61 -6.45
CA PHE A 99 15.79 7.56 -5.00
C PHE A 99 16.13 6.14 -4.54
N SER A 100 17.09 5.99 -3.62
CA SER A 100 17.51 4.66 -3.15
C SER A 100 16.38 3.94 -2.39
N PRO A 101 16.20 2.62 -2.54
CA PRO A 101 15.15 1.89 -1.82
C PRO A 101 15.44 1.94 -0.33
N THR A 102 14.45 2.40 0.44
CA THR A 102 14.66 2.87 1.82
C THR A 102 13.81 2.10 2.79
N VAL A 103 14.39 1.67 3.90
CA VAL A 103 13.65 1.13 5.05
C VAL A 103 13.85 2.04 6.25
N LEU A 104 12.74 2.42 6.87
CA LEU A 104 12.73 3.24 8.08
C LEU A 104 12.16 2.43 9.25
N THR A 105 12.76 2.60 10.43
CA THR A 105 12.23 2.12 11.71
C THR A 105 12.20 3.26 12.71
N ASN A 106 11.66 3.02 13.90
CA ASN A 106 11.51 4.05 14.94
C ASN A 106 10.72 5.28 14.44
N VAL A 107 9.75 5.04 13.55
CA VAL A 107 8.81 6.07 13.08
C VAL A 107 7.60 6.13 14.01
N LEU A 108 7.05 7.33 14.19
CA LEU A 108 5.84 7.52 14.99
C LEU A 108 4.60 7.23 14.14
N GLN A 109 3.58 6.61 14.72
CA GLN A 109 2.30 6.38 14.03
C GLN A 109 1.71 7.70 13.46
N SER A 110 1.86 8.81 14.17
CA SER A 110 1.37 10.13 13.77
C SER A 110 2.28 10.89 12.80
N SER A 111 3.45 10.35 12.44
CA SER A 111 4.39 11.03 11.55
C SER A 111 3.90 11.02 10.10
N GLU A 112 4.30 12.03 9.33
CA GLU A 112 3.89 12.20 7.94
C GLU A 112 4.20 10.97 7.07
N ILE A 113 5.36 10.33 7.27
CA ILE A 113 5.76 9.13 6.52
C ILE A 113 4.83 7.92 6.74
N VAL A 114 4.04 7.92 7.82
CA VAL A 114 3.08 6.84 8.15
C VAL A 114 1.64 7.23 7.78
N GLN A 115 1.33 8.53 7.77
CA GLN A 115 -0.03 9.06 7.59
C GLN A 115 -0.33 9.54 6.17
N SER A 116 0.71 9.92 5.41
CA SER A 116 0.60 10.45 4.05
C SER A 116 1.21 9.49 3.03
N GLU A 117 0.66 9.48 1.81
CA GLU A 117 1.18 8.67 0.71
C GLU A 117 2.57 9.17 0.27
N ILE A 118 3.56 8.27 0.34
CA ILE A 118 4.93 8.58 -0.04
C ILE A 118 5.06 8.58 -1.56
N PHE A 119 4.46 7.57 -2.21
CA PHE A 119 4.51 7.36 -3.66
C PHE A 119 5.95 7.28 -4.19
N GLY A 120 6.76 6.48 -3.49
CA GLY A 120 8.18 6.29 -3.74
C GLY A 120 8.72 5.04 -3.02
N PRO A 121 9.99 4.64 -3.26
CA PRO A 121 10.52 3.37 -2.77
C PRO A 121 10.99 3.47 -1.30
N VAL A 122 10.08 3.86 -0.39
CA VAL A 122 10.35 4.05 1.04
C VAL A 122 9.36 3.25 1.88
N LEU A 123 9.87 2.44 2.81
CA LEU A 123 9.08 1.53 3.61
C LEU A 123 9.28 1.77 5.11
N PRO A 124 8.35 2.46 5.79
CA PRO A 124 8.31 2.52 7.25
C PRO A 124 7.82 1.19 7.85
N ILE A 125 8.52 0.73 8.89
CA ILE A 125 8.15 -0.44 9.70
C ILE A 125 7.86 0.02 11.13
N LEU A 126 6.72 -0.42 11.64
CA LEU A 126 6.29 -0.26 13.03
C LEU A 126 6.03 -1.63 13.65
N THR A 127 6.14 -1.72 14.97
CA THR A 127 5.79 -2.94 15.72
C THR A 127 4.40 -2.85 16.33
N PHE A 128 3.86 -4.01 16.70
CA PHE A 128 2.68 -4.15 17.54
C PHE A 128 2.85 -5.36 18.48
N SER A 129 2.13 -5.36 19.60
CA SER A 129 2.17 -6.45 20.59
C SER A 129 0.84 -7.21 20.65
N THR A 130 -0.26 -6.62 20.18
CA THR A 130 -1.57 -7.30 20.10
C THR A 130 -2.23 -7.12 18.75
N LEU A 131 -3.03 -8.11 18.33
CA LEU A 131 -3.73 -8.02 17.04
C LEU A 131 -4.71 -6.83 16.99
N SER A 132 -5.39 -6.55 18.10
CA SER A 132 -6.30 -5.40 18.18
C SER A 132 -5.57 -4.07 18.04
N GLU A 133 -4.34 -3.95 18.57
CA GLU A 133 -3.47 -2.80 18.32
C GLU A 133 -3.08 -2.69 16.84
N ALA A 134 -2.70 -3.81 16.20
CA ALA A 134 -2.34 -3.83 14.78
C ALA A 134 -3.49 -3.31 13.91
N PHE A 135 -4.71 -3.81 14.12
CA PHE A 135 -5.88 -3.34 13.37
C PHE A 135 -6.22 -1.89 13.68
N LYS A 136 -6.09 -1.44 14.93
CA LYS A 136 -6.28 -0.03 15.29
C LYS A 136 -5.28 0.87 14.53
N LYS A 137 -4.00 0.52 14.52
CA LYS A 137 -2.95 1.27 13.80
C LYS A 137 -3.16 1.23 12.28
N ALA A 138 -3.51 0.08 11.73
CA ALA A 138 -3.80 -0.07 10.31
C ALA A 138 -5.00 0.80 9.88
N ASN A 139 -6.06 0.82 10.68
CA ASN A 139 -7.26 1.62 10.40
C ASN A 139 -7.08 3.12 10.68
N ASP A 140 -6.09 3.50 11.49
CA ASP A 140 -5.66 4.88 11.73
C ASP A 140 -4.96 5.44 10.48
N SER A 141 -5.78 5.77 9.49
CA SER A 141 -5.43 6.43 8.24
C SER A 141 -6.68 7.10 7.69
N LYS A 142 -6.51 8.22 6.99
CA LYS A 142 -7.56 8.83 6.18
C LYS A 142 -7.82 8.07 4.87
N TYR A 143 -6.90 7.18 4.48
CA TYR A 143 -7.02 6.31 3.31
C TYR A 143 -7.59 4.94 3.69
N GLY A 144 -8.04 4.19 2.69
CA GLY A 144 -8.68 2.90 2.85
C GLY A 144 -8.79 2.09 1.56
N LEU A 145 -7.76 2.13 0.69
CA LEU A 145 -7.76 1.37 -0.58
C LEU A 145 -7.54 -0.12 -0.33
N THR A 146 -6.29 -0.52 -0.10
CA THR A 146 -5.91 -1.92 0.07
C THR A 146 -5.20 -2.17 1.40
N SER A 147 -5.32 -3.39 1.90
CA SER A 147 -4.56 -3.90 3.04
C SER A 147 -4.03 -5.31 2.76
N SER A 148 -3.07 -5.78 3.55
CA SER A 148 -2.52 -7.13 3.40
C SER A 148 -2.19 -7.75 4.74
N ILE A 149 -2.41 -9.06 4.86
CA ILE A 149 -2.06 -9.85 6.03
C ILE A 149 -1.26 -11.08 5.61
N TYR A 150 -0.20 -11.35 6.38
CA TYR A 150 0.61 -12.55 6.23
C TYR A 150 0.59 -13.33 7.54
N THR A 151 -0.09 -14.48 7.53
CA THR A 151 -0.27 -15.34 8.71
C THR A 151 -0.71 -16.73 8.29
N THR A 152 -0.37 -17.74 9.08
CA THR A 152 -0.93 -19.09 8.98
C THR A 152 -2.08 -19.32 9.95
N ASN A 153 -2.33 -18.37 10.87
CA ASN A 153 -3.40 -18.47 11.85
C ASN A 153 -4.74 -18.04 11.22
N THR A 154 -5.67 -18.98 11.10
CA THR A 154 -7.00 -18.77 10.52
C THR A 154 -7.85 -17.79 11.31
N ASP A 155 -7.71 -17.72 12.64
CA ASP A 155 -8.47 -16.79 13.47
C ASP A 155 -8.08 -15.34 13.16
N ILE A 156 -6.80 -15.09 12.86
CA ILE A 156 -6.33 -13.78 12.43
C ILE A 156 -6.94 -13.40 11.07
N ILE A 157 -7.02 -14.38 10.16
CA ILE A 157 -7.64 -14.19 8.84
C ILE A 157 -9.12 -13.87 8.99
N GLU A 158 -9.87 -14.63 9.78
CA GLU A 158 -11.30 -14.37 9.99
C GLU A 158 -11.56 -13.03 10.66
N ARG A 159 -10.80 -12.70 11.71
CA ARG A 159 -10.89 -11.39 12.38
C ARG A 159 -10.63 -10.23 11.43
N SER A 160 -9.65 -10.37 10.54
CA SER A 160 -9.32 -9.28 9.62
C SER A 160 -10.43 -8.88 8.67
N LYS A 161 -11.27 -9.83 8.24
CA LYS A 161 -12.39 -9.57 7.32
C LYS A 161 -13.38 -8.58 7.91
N SER A 162 -13.52 -8.57 9.23
CA SER A 162 -14.48 -7.73 9.94
C SER A 162 -13.83 -6.60 10.73
N GLU A 163 -12.51 -6.59 10.93
CA GLU A 163 -11.81 -5.54 11.70
C GLU A 163 -10.99 -4.59 10.84
N LEU A 164 -10.49 -5.00 9.67
CA LEU A 164 -9.85 -4.07 8.73
C LEU A 164 -10.91 -3.23 8.00
N ARG A 165 -10.59 -1.96 7.73
CA ARG A 165 -11.47 -0.96 7.10
C ARG A 165 -10.86 -0.45 5.80
N PHE A 166 -10.69 -1.37 4.86
CA PHE A 166 -10.14 -1.15 3.53
C PHE A 166 -11.07 -1.80 2.50
N GLY A 167 -11.10 -1.26 1.28
CA GLY A 167 -11.90 -1.84 0.21
C GLY A 167 -11.42 -3.22 -0.21
N GLU A 168 -10.10 -3.46 -0.13
CA GLU A 168 -9.51 -4.76 -0.42
C GLU A 168 -8.57 -5.24 0.69
N THR A 169 -8.54 -6.56 0.88
CA THR A 169 -7.63 -7.24 1.82
C THR A 169 -7.02 -8.46 1.14
N TYR A 170 -5.71 -8.45 0.98
CA TYR A 170 -4.96 -9.60 0.46
C TYR A 170 -4.44 -10.47 1.61
N VAL A 171 -4.56 -11.79 1.48
CA VAL A 171 -4.10 -12.75 2.49
C VAL A 171 -3.04 -13.65 1.87
N ASN A 172 -1.81 -13.61 2.40
CA ASN A 172 -0.66 -14.43 1.97
C ASN A 172 -0.35 -14.40 0.46
N ARG A 173 -0.54 -13.24 -0.19
CA ARG A 173 -0.31 -13.08 -1.63
C ARG A 173 0.11 -11.65 -1.98
N GLU A 174 0.68 -11.47 -3.16
CA GLU A 174 0.96 -10.13 -3.70
C GLU A 174 -0.32 -9.31 -3.91
N ASN A 175 -0.13 -7.98 -3.97
CA ASN A 175 -1.17 -6.96 -4.07
C ASN A 175 -1.73 -6.78 -5.49
N PHE A 176 -1.78 -7.84 -6.31
CA PHE A 176 -2.39 -7.76 -7.64
C PHE A 176 -3.87 -8.17 -7.57
N GLU A 177 -4.73 -7.31 -8.12
CA GLU A 177 -6.18 -7.51 -8.14
C GLU A 177 -6.57 -8.73 -8.99
N ALA A 178 -7.62 -9.43 -8.56
CA ALA A 178 -8.28 -10.37 -9.46
C ALA A 178 -9.15 -9.56 -10.42
N ILE A 179 -9.09 -9.84 -11.73
CA ILE A 179 -9.87 -9.13 -12.76
C ILE A 179 -11.39 -9.18 -12.47
N GLN A 180 -11.84 -10.23 -11.78
CA GLN A 180 -13.24 -10.42 -11.40
C GLN A 180 -13.60 -9.76 -10.06
N GLY A 181 -12.61 -9.27 -9.32
CA GLY A 181 -12.79 -8.50 -8.09
C GLY A 181 -13.30 -7.09 -8.40
N PHE A 182 -13.85 -6.44 -7.39
CA PHE A 182 -14.26 -5.03 -7.48
C PHE A 182 -13.17 -4.20 -6.80
N HIS A 183 -12.34 -3.51 -7.60
CA HIS A 183 -11.31 -2.61 -7.10
C HIS A 183 -11.95 -1.33 -6.62
N ALA A 184 -12.13 -1.21 -5.31
CA ALA A 184 -12.83 -0.10 -4.70
C ALA A 184 -12.07 0.38 -3.47
N GLY A 185 -12.06 1.70 -3.27
CA GLY A 185 -11.50 2.31 -2.08
C GLY A 185 -12.56 2.62 -1.02
N MET A 186 -12.10 3.00 0.16
CA MET A 186 -12.91 3.63 1.20
C MET A 186 -12.27 4.95 1.62
N ARG A 187 -13.05 5.83 2.25
CA ARG A 187 -12.59 7.11 2.83
C ARG A 187 -12.00 8.02 1.74
N GLU A 188 -10.85 8.64 1.97
CA GLU A 188 -10.18 9.49 0.97
C GLU A 188 -9.58 8.70 -0.21
N SER A 189 -9.64 7.36 -0.19
CA SER A 189 -9.24 6.54 -1.34
C SER A 189 -10.30 6.48 -2.45
N GLY A 190 -11.46 7.11 -2.25
CA GLY A 190 -12.50 7.26 -3.27
C GLY A 190 -13.82 6.59 -2.91
N ILE A 191 -14.81 6.84 -3.78
CA ILE A 191 -16.16 6.26 -3.73
C ILE A 191 -16.42 5.61 -5.10
N GLY A 192 -17.05 4.44 -5.10
CA GLY A 192 -17.19 3.60 -6.30
C GLY A 192 -15.98 2.70 -6.52
N GLY A 193 -15.90 2.07 -7.67
CA GLY A 193 -14.80 1.19 -8.02
C GLY A 193 -14.77 0.82 -9.50
N ALA A 194 -13.74 0.07 -9.86
CA ALA A 194 -13.55 -0.51 -11.18
C ALA A 194 -13.54 -2.04 -11.09
N ASP A 195 -13.51 -2.70 -12.25
CA ASP A 195 -13.40 -4.14 -12.39
C ASP A 195 -14.59 -4.97 -11.88
N GLY A 196 -14.60 -6.25 -12.28
CA GLY A 196 -15.65 -7.19 -11.95
C GLY A 196 -17.05 -6.74 -12.42
N VAL A 197 -18.06 -7.45 -11.92
CA VAL A 197 -19.46 -7.15 -12.25
C VAL A 197 -19.90 -5.80 -11.66
N ARG A 198 -19.40 -5.47 -10.46
CA ARG A 198 -19.78 -4.23 -9.78
C ARG A 198 -19.22 -2.98 -10.46
N GLY A 199 -17.99 -3.02 -10.98
CA GLY A 199 -17.44 -1.91 -11.76
C GLY A 199 -18.17 -1.70 -13.08
N LEU A 200 -18.68 -2.77 -13.70
CA LEU A 200 -19.54 -2.64 -14.88
C LEU A 200 -20.89 -1.98 -14.55
N GLU A 201 -21.47 -2.31 -13.39
CA GLU A 201 -22.75 -1.74 -12.94
C GLU A 201 -22.69 -0.21 -12.73
N GLU A 202 -21.52 0.36 -12.43
CA GLU A 202 -21.29 1.82 -12.33
C GLU A 202 -21.54 2.55 -13.66
N TYR A 203 -21.53 1.83 -14.80
CA TYR A 203 -21.82 2.38 -16.13
C TYR A 203 -23.27 2.18 -16.57
N PHE A 204 -24.13 1.61 -15.73
CA PHE A 204 -25.55 1.43 -16.04
C PHE A 204 -26.43 2.53 -15.45
N ALA A 205 -27.44 2.95 -16.20
CA ALA A 205 -28.52 3.80 -15.70
C ALA A 205 -29.74 2.93 -15.40
N THR A 206 -30.20 2.90 -14.14
CA THR A 206 -31.41 2.17 -13.76
C THR A 206 -32.65 3.02 -14.06
N HIS A 207 -33.56 2.49 -14.90
CA HIS A 207 -34.86 3.08 -15.17
C HIS A 207 -35.95 2.19 -14.54
N VAL A 208 -36.67 2.73 -13.56
CA VAL A 208 -37.82 2.05 -12.93
C VAL A 208 -39.12 2.67 -13.45
N VAL A 209 -40.04 1.82 -13.91
CA VAL A 209 -41.39 2.23 -14.36
C VAL A 209 -42.44 1.62 -13.44
N TYR A 210 -43.29 2.47 -12.86
CA TYR A 210 -44.48 2.04 -12.12
C TYR A 210 -45.70 2.27 -13.01
N HIS A 211 -46.41 1.20 -13.35
CA HIS A 211 -47.58 1.26 -14.21
C HIS A 211 -48.82 0.81 -13.42
N ARG A 212 -49.79 1.71 -13.27
CA ARG A 212 -51.15 1.35 -12.87
C ARG A 212 -52.00 1.28 -14.13
N TYR A 213 -52.46 0.07 -14.47
CA TYR A 213 -53.41 -0.12 -15.55
C TYR A 213 -54.81 0.32 -15.10
N ASP A 214 -55.31 1.43 -15.64
CA ASP A 214 -56.67 1.94 -15.40
C ASP A 214 -57.31 2.36 -16.72
N LYS A 215 -58.37 1.67 -17.13
CA LYS A 215 -59.07 1.93 -18.39
C LYS A 215 -59.79 3.28 -18.41
N ASN A 216 -59.91 3.96 -17.28
CA ASN A 216 -60.52 5.27 -17.17
C ASN A 216 -59.50 6.43 -17.21
N ALA A 217 -58.21 6.15 -17.44
CA ALA A 217 -57.17 7.18 -17.35
C ALA A 217 -57.31 8.31 -18.39
N GLY A 218 -58.05 8.08 -19.48
CA GLY A 218 -58.22 9.05 -20.58
C GLY A 218 -56.91 9.27 -21.35
N ASP A 219 -57.03 9.64 -22.62
CA ASP A 219 -55.89 10.09 -23.45
C ASP A 219 -55.74 11.61 -23.38
#